data_AF-A0A9D5EID3-F1
#
_entry.id   AF-A0A9D5EID3-F1
#
_cell.length_a   1.000
_cell.length_b   1.000
_cell.length_c   1.000
_cell.angle_alpha   90.00
_cell.angle_beta   90.00
_cell.angle_gamma   90.00
#
_symmetry.space_group_name_H-M   'P 1'
#
loop_
_entity.id
_entity.type
_entity.pdbx_description
1 polymer ?
#
loop_
_entity_poly.entity_id
_entity_poly.type
_entity_poly.pdbx_seq_one_letter_code
_entity_poly.pdbx_strand_id
1 'polypeptide(L)'
;PFDPKFPDGAWGFHETLIPKEPKKPIRLFIQVGDRDLLNPNVMRDEMHDWVEANHRMAKVLKEKGYEYQYLFCQGSGHCDGKAQGQFIPHAIEWVWKGYGEKKVK
;
A
#
# COMPACT_ATOMS: atom_id res chain seq x y z
N PRO A 1 7.87 15.61 7.50
CA PRO A 1 8.65 16.78 7.04
C PRO A 1 8.92 16.61 5.53
N PHE A 2 9.03 17.71 4.78
CA PHE A 2 9.36 17.67 3.35
C PHE A 2 10.81 17.20 3.15
N ASP A 3 11.04 16.30 2.19
CA ASP A 3 12.36 15.83 1.78
C ASP A 3 12.56 16.15 0.28
N PRO A 4 13.50 17.03 -0.08
CA PRO A 4 13.78 17.36 -1.48
C PRO A 4 14.18 16.16 -2.35
N LYS A 5 14.67 15.06 -1.75
CA LYS A 5 14.97 13.82 -2.49
C LYS A 5 13.72 13.09 -2.97
N PHE A 6 12.59 13.36 -2.32
CA PHE A 6 11.30 12.77 -2.61
C PHE A 6 10.26 13.89 -2.77
N PRO A 7 10.34 14.66 -3.87
CA PRO A 7 9.51 15.86 -4.06
C PRO A 7 8.00 15.56 -4.03
N ASP A 8 7.62 14.37 -4.50
CA ASP A 8 6.23 13.89 -4.52
C ASP A 8 5.84 13.17 -3.21
N GLY A 9 6.74 13.13 -2.22
CA GLY A 9 6.56 12.37 -1.00
C GLY A 9 6.26 10.88 -1.26
N ALA A 10 5.45 10.28 -0.39
CA ALA A 10 5.09 8.87 -0.48
C ALA A 10 4.28 8.52 -1.73
N TRP A 11 3.60 9.50 -2.34
CA TRP A 11 2.91 9.30 -3.61
C TRP A 11 3.89 8.81 -4.67
N GLY A 12 5.00 9.50 -4.90
CA GLY A 12 5.95 9.15 -5.98
C GLY A 12 6.72 7.83 -5.76
N PHE A 13 6.59 7.16 -4.63
CA PHE A 13 7.38 5.95 -4.33
C PHE A 13 7.07 4.77 -5.25
N HIS A 14 5.85 4.66 -5.76
CA HIS A 14 5.51 3.61 -6.73
C HIS A 14 6.14 3.86 -8.10
N GLU A 15 6.52 5.08 -8.45
CA GLU A 15 7.18 5.39 -9.72
C GLU A 15 8.71 5.45 -9.60
N THR A 16 9.20 5.75 -8.40
CA THR A 16 10.62 6.02 -8.16
C THR A 16 11.26 4.94 -7.27
N LEU A 17 11.00 4.98 -5.96
CA LEU A 17 11.73 4.22 -4.96
C LEU A 17 11.59 2.71 -5.14
N ILE A 18 10.36 2.19 -5.17
CA ILE A 18 10.07 0.75 -5.18
C ILE A 18 10.63 0.05 -6.43
N PRO A 19 10.42 0.56 -7.67
CA PRO A 19 10.99 -0.09 -8.84
C PRO A 19 12.51 0.03 -8.93
N LYS A 20 13.12 1.13 -8.45
CA LYS A 20 14.57 1.39 -8.63
C LYS A 20 15.46 0.76 -7.56
N GLU A 21 14.98 0.63 -6.33
CA GLU A 21 15.78 0.10 -5.23
C GLU A 21 15.87 -1.44 -5.24
N PRO A 22 16.91 -2.04 -4.63
CA PRO A 22 16.96 -3.48 -4.41
C PRO A 22 15.74 -3.97 -3.63
N LYS A 23 15.22 -5.14 -4.02
CA LYS A 23 14.10 -5.78 -3.32
C LYS A 23 14.53 -6.11 -1.89
N LYS A 24 13.71 -5.72 -0.91
CA LYS A 24 13.94 -6.03 0.51
C LYS A 24 13.24 -7.35 0.88
N PRO A 25 13.77 -8.15 1.82
CA PRO A 25 13.16 -9.40 2.25
C PRO A 25 12.01 -9.14 3.24
N ILE A 26 10.96 -8.46 2.77
CA ILE A 26 9.80 -8.05 3.57
C ILE A 26 8.50 -8.56 2.94
N ARG A 27 7.54 -8.92 3.79
CA ARG A 27 6.19 -9.29 3.38
C ARG A 27 5.24 -8.16 3.77
N LEU A 28 4.31 -7.84 2.89
CA LEU A 28 3.38 -6.73 3.09
C LEU A 28 1.93 -7.19 3.12
N PHE A 29 1.09 -6.46 3.85
CA PHE A 29 -0.35 -6.48 3.75
C PHE A 29 -0.80 -5.05 3.52
N ILE A 30 -1.58 -4.81 2.48
CA ILE A 30 -2.05 -3.48 2.08
C ILE A 30 -3.56 -3.54 1.95
N GLN A 31 -4.26 -2.57 2.54
CA GLN A 31 -5.70 -2.44 2.45
C GLN A 31 -6.05 -1.02 2.01
N VAL A 32 -7.08 -0.91 1.15
CA VAL A 32 -7.68 0.37 0.80
C VAL A 32 -9.19 0.20 0.64
N GLY A 33 -9.95 1.22 1.02
CA GLY A 33 -11.39 1.30 0.76
C GLY A 33 -11.69 1.89 -0.61
N ASP A 34 -12.81 1.50 -1.23
CA ASP A 34 -13.28 2.06 -2.50
C ASP A 34 -13.68 3.55 -2.43
N ARG A 35 -13.79 4.11 -1.22
CA ARG A 35 -14.07 5.52 -0.95
C ARG A 35 -13.00 6.15 -0.05
N ASP A 36 -11.80 5.59 -0.05
CA ASP A 36 -10.69 6.08 0.77
C ASP A 36 -10.12 7.36 0.16
N LEU A 37 -10.52 8.51 0.74
CA LEU A 37 -10.08 9.86 0.37
C LEU A 37 -9.87 10.06 -1.14
N LEU A 38 -10.92 9.77 -1.92
CA LEU A 38 -10.96 10.09 -3.35
C LEU A 38 -10.59 11.56 -3.54
N ASN A 39 -9.60 11.86 -4.38
CA ASN A 39 -9.14 13.23 -4.58
C ASN A 39 -10.25 14.08 -5.22
N PRO A 40 -10.76 15.14 -4.59
CA PRO A 40 -11.65 16.09 -5.26
C PRO A 40 -10.93 16.99 -6.29
N ASN A 41 -9.65 16.71 -6.58
CA ASN A 41 -8.71 17.48 -7.41
C ASN A 41 -8.61 18.98 -7.05
N VAL A 42 -8.81 19.30 -5.76
CA VAL A 42 -8.71 20.68 -5.25
C VAL A 42 -7.29 21.22 -5.35
N MET A 43 -6.30 20.34 -5.18
CA MET A 43 -4.87 20.71 -5.21
C MET A 43 -4.32 20.81 -6.64
N ARG A 44 -5.00 20.21 -7.65
CA ARG A 44 -4.60 20.23 -9.07
C ARG A 44 -3.17 19.75 -9.33
N ASP A 45 -2.72 18.80 -8.52
CA ASP A 45 -1.38 18.22 -8.57
C ASP A 45 -1.37 16.81 -9.18
N GLU A 46 -2.53 16.29 -9.59
CA GLU A 46 -2.70 14.91 -10.08
C GLU A 46 -2.24 13.83 -9.08
N MET A 47 -2.19 14.17 -7.79
CA MET A 47 -1.81 13.31 -6.68
C MET A 47 -3.02 13.06 -5.76
N HIS A 48 -2.81 12.51 -4.57
CA HIS A 48 -3.79 12.47 -3.47
C HIS A 48 -5.06 11.62 -3.66
N ASP A 49 -5.15 10.77 -4.69
CA ASP A 49 -6.17 9.71 -4.77
C ASP A 49 -5.63 8.43 -4.13
N TRP A 50 -6.11 8.10 -2.93
CA TRP A 50 -5.55 7.00 -2.16
C TRP A 50 -5.91 5.64 -2.75
N VAL A 51 -7.04 5.53 -3.45
CA VAL A 51 -7.44 4.30 -4.12
C VAL A 51 -6.47 4.01 -5.25
N GLU A 52 -6.24 5.00 -6.11
CA GLU A 52 -5.32 4.90 -7.25
C GLU A 52 -3.87 4.68 -6.77
N ALA A 53 -3.42 5.40 -5.74
CA ALA A 53 -2.10 5.19 -5.16
C ALA A 53 -1.88 3.75 -4.72
N ASN A 54 -2.87 3.14 -4.06
CA ASN A 54 -2.78 1.76 -3.61
C ASN A 54 -2.84 0.75 -4.78
N HIS A 55 -3.61 1.02 -5.83
CA HIS A 55 -3.57 0.22 -7.07
C HIS A 55 -2.18 0.25 -7.73
N ARG A 56 -1.58 1.44 -7.85
CA ARG A 56 -0.23 1.59 -8.41
C ARG A 56 0.83 0.92 -7.55
N MET A 57 0.74 1.07 -6.22
CA MET A 57 1.61 0.38 -5.26
C MET A 57 1.51 -1.15 -5.41
N ALA A 58 0.30 -1.71 -5.45
CA ALA A 58 0.10 -3.14 -5.64
C ALA A 58 0.70 -3.64 -6.95
N LYS A 59 0.55 -2.88 -8.04
CA LYS A 59 1.13 -3.20 -9.36
C LYS A 59 2.65 -3.30 -9.27
N VAL A 60 3.33 -2.29 -8.73
CA VAL A 60 4.80 -2.28 -8.70
C VAL A 60 5.38 -3.28 -7.70
N LEU A 61 4.66 -3.59 -6.62
CA LEU A 61 5.06 -4.67 -5.70
C LEU A 61 5.01 -6.03 -6.39
N LYS A 62 3.99 -6.27 -7.22
CA LYS A 62 3.88 -7.48 -8.05
C LYS A 62 5.01 -7.58 -9.06
N GLU A 63 5.29 -6.50 -9.80
CA GLU A 63 6.36 -6.45 -10.80
C GLU A 63 7.74 -6.68 -10.18
N LYS A 64 7.98 -6.15 -8.98
CA LYS A 64 9.22 -6.38 -8.22
C LYS A 64 9.26 -7.76 -7.52
N GLY A 65 8.17 -8.51 -7.57
CA GLY A 65 8.07 -9.87 -7.02
C GLY A 65 7.96 -9.94 -5.51
N TYR A 66 7.48 -8.90 -4.83
CA TYR A 66 7.24 -8.93 -3.39
C TYR A 66 6.18 -9.96 -3.01
N GLU A 67 6.33 -10.58 -1.84
CA GLU A 67 5.22 -11.26 -1.19
C GLU A 67 4.31 -10.20 -0.57
N TYR A 68 3.12 -10.00 -1.14
CA TYR A 68 2.15 -9.07 -0.60
C TYR A 68 0.73 -9.61 -0.71
N GLN A 69 -0.14 -9.16 0.18
CA GLN A 69 -1.58 -9.20 -0.03
C GLN A 69 -2.11 -7.79 -0.19
N TYR A 70 -3.07 -7.67 -1.11
CA TYR A 70 -3.79 -6.44 -1.36
C TYR A 70 -5.28 -6.68 -1.22
N LEU A 71 -5.88 -6.01 -0.24
CA LEU A 71 -7.28 -6.11 0.09
C LEU A 71 -7.99 -4.83 -0.34
N PHE A 72 -8.94 -4.97 -1.26
CA PHE A 72 -9.79 -3.88 -1.70
C PHE A 72 -11.17 -4.01 -1.03
N CYS A 73 -11.52 -3.04 -0.19
CA CYS A 73 -12.76 -3.08 0.61
C CYS A 73 -13.85 -2.24 -0.05
N GLN A 74 -14.90 -2.91 -0.55
CA GLN A 74 -16.06 -2.22 -1.10
C GLN A 74 -16.94 -1.63 0.01
N GLY A 75 -17.53 -0.46 -0.26
CA GLY A 75 -18.34 0.27 0.72
C GLY A 75 -17.55 0.78 1.92
N SER A 76 -16.22 0.89 1.82
CA SER A 76 -15.34 1.29 2.94
C SER A 76 -14.70 2.65 2.68
N GLY A 77 -14.76 3.52 3.67
CA GLY A 77 -14.09 4.83 3.64
C GLY A 77 -12.75 4.85 4.36
N HIS A 78 -12.18 6.04 4.48
CA HIS A 78 -10.98 6.29 5.27
C HIS A 78 -11.19 5.96 6.75
N CYS A 79 -10.26 5.21 7.34
CA CYS A 79 -10.32 4.80 8.75
C CYS A 79 -11.64 4.12 9.15
N ASP A 80 -12.23 3.30 8.25
CA ASP A 80 -13.46 2.57 8.54
C ASP A 80 -13.22 1.42 9.54
N GLY A 81 -13.70 1.61 10.77
CA GLY A 81 -13.54 0.64 11.86
C GLY A 81 -14.17 -0.72 11.59
N LYS A 82 -15.21 -0.81 10.73
CA LYS A 82 -15.83 -2.10 10.37
C LYS A 82 -14.89 -2.93 9.51
N ALA A 83 -14.25 -2.31 8.53
CA ALA A 83 -13.25 -2.98 7.69
C ALA A 83 -12.04 -3.40 8.53
N GLN A 84 -11.54 -2.50 9.39
CA GLN A 84 -10.41 -2.81 10.29
C GLN A 84 -10.72 -4.00 11.20
N GLY A 85 -11.90 -4.03 11.84
CA GLY A 85 -12.30 -5.09 12.75
C GLY A 85 -12.38 -6.47 12.09
N GLN A 86 -12.69 -6.55 10.80
CA GLN A 86 -12.74 -7.82 10.06
C GLN A 86 -11.36 -8.34 9.66
N PHE A 87 -10.43 -7.43 9.30
CA PHE A 87 -9.23 -7.81 8.57
C PHE A 87 -7.91 -7.67 9.34
N ILE A 88 -7.85 -6.92 10.44
CA ILE A 88 -6.62 -6.85 11.25
C ILE A 88 -6.11 -8.23 11.69
N PRO A 89 -6.95 -9.16 12.21
CA PRO A 89 -6.48 -10.49 12.58
C PRO A 89 -5.86 -11.25 11.40
N HIS A 90 -6.52 -11.22 10.23
CA HIS A 90 -6.02 -11.83 9.00
C HIS A 90 -4.70 -11.20 8.50
N ALA A 91 -4.57 -9.88 8.60
CA ALA A 91 -3.36 -9.17 8.22
C ALA A 91 -2.15 -9.60 9.07
N ILE A 92 -2.36 -9.71 10.39
CA ILE A 92 -1.36 -10.20 11.35
C ILE A 92 -0.94 -11.63 11.01
N GLU A 93 -1.90 -12.54 10.85
CA GLU A 93 -1.60 -13.92 10.48
C GLU A 93 -0.78 -14.02 9.19
N TRP A 94 -1.15 -13.23 8.17
CA TRP A 94 -0.45 -13.20 6.89
C TRP A 94 1.01 -12.75 7.01
N VAL A 95 1.26 -11.62 7.68
CA VAL A 95 2.62 -11.07 7.80
C VAL A 95 3.52 -11.96 8.65
N TRP A 96 2.97 -12.64 9.67
CA TRP A 96 3.72 -13.57 10.53
C TRP A 96 3.81 -15.01 10.00
N LYS A 97 3.12 -15.35 8.91
CA LYS A 97 3.07 -16.72 8.42
C LYS A 97 4.47 -17.29 8.14
N GLY A 98 4.86 -18.32 8.89
CA GLY A 98 6.18 -18.96 8.77
C GLY A 98 7.34 -18.13 9.33
N TYR A 99 7.07 -17.15 10.20
CA TYR A 99 8.10 -16.43 10.93
C TYR A 99 9.04 -17.39 11.68
N GLY A 100 10.34 -17.17 11.56
CA GLY A 100 11.37 -18.04 12.14
C GLY A 100 11.68 -19.31 11.33
N GLU A 101 10.77 -19.76 10.47
CA GLU A 101 10.92 -21.01 9.71
C GLU A 101 11.16 -20.79 8.20
N LYS A 102 10.60 -19.71 7.64
CA LYS A 102 10.64 -19.40 6.21
C LYS A 102 11.18 -18.01 5.98
N LYS A 103 12.20 -17.89 5.13
CA LYS A 103 12.64 -16.58 4.63
C LYS A 103 11.60 -16.03 3.66
N VAL A 104 11.30 -14.74 3.77
CA VAL A 104 10.50 -14.03 2.78
C VAL A 104 11.26 -14.01 1.46
N LYS A 105 10.58 -14.36 0.37
CA LYS A 105 11.12 -14.43 -0.98
C LYS A 105 11.41 -13.07 -1.57
#